data_AF-A0A369R5Q8-F1
#
_entry.id   AF-A0A369R5Q8-F1
#
_cell.length_a   1.000
_cell.length_b   1.000
_cell.length_c   1.000
_cell.angle_alpha   90.00
_cell.angle_beta   90.00
_cell.angle_gamma   90.00
#
_symmetry.space_group_name_H-M   'P 1'
#
loop_
_entity.id
_entity.type
_entity.pdbx_description
1 polymer ?
#
loop_
_entity_poly.entity_id
_entity_poly.type
_entity_poly.pdbx_seq_one_letter_code
_entity_poly.pdbx_strand_id
1 'polypeptide(L)'
;MSASTPRYVIENHGPDHDAIKTAFSGAFQVCAQLGISEITLLVPAKGQFPSTVVGTFLGQRVTKAICKGQTVKITDTLCMNLESPKTFLPYKTYGMVIGVYLSQKDQNALDSITSARALVLLPWTEEEGKTWLSTWNAIVLGASTWQVQQTTFPVDVENAFLSLTQGINLSTGLSHPSDKDAAKRTLSNLKKNGHMLVPDEIRKWALRNNWAPKNAAALSKLAGRYFKGRLPNQA
;
A
#
# COMPACT_ATOMS: atom_id res chain seq x y z
N MET A 1 -10.61 -14.14 -10.76
CA MET A 1 -9.70 -13.01 -10.45
C MET A 1 -10.50 -12.00 -9.65
N SER A 2 -10.23 -11.81 -8.36
CA SER A 2 -10.89 -10.72 -7.62
C SER A 2 -10.43 -9.41 -8.24
N ALA A 3 -11.35 -8.50 -8.55
CA ALA A 3 -10.97 -7.14 -8.91
C ALA A 3 -10.09 -6.58 -7.78
N SER A 4 -8.85 -6.20 -8.07
CA SER A 4 -8.00 -5.60 -7.05
C SER A 4 -8.60 -4.25 -6.67
N THR A 5 -8.66 -3.94 -5.37
CA THR A 5 -9.06 -2.60 -4.90
C THR A 5 -8.27 -1.53 -5.66
N PRO A 6 -8.92 -0.53 -6.29
CA PRO A 6 -8.22 0.54 -6.99
C PRO A 6 -7.36 1.31 -5.98
N ARG A 7 -6.09 1.51 -6.35
CA ARG A 7 -5.09 2.19 -5.52
C ARG A 7 -4.62 3.44 -6.22
N TYR A 8 -4.47 4.49 -5.45
CA TYR A 8 -4.09 5.82 -5.91
C TYR A 8 -2.89 6.35 -5.12
N VAL A 9 -2.20 7.32 -5.69
CA VAL A 9 -1.13 8.07 -5.03
C VAL A 9 -1.19 9.54 -5.43
N ILE A 10 -0.77 10.40 -4.52
CA ILE A 10 -0.53 11.81 -4.82
C ILE A 10 0.97 12.02 -4.82
N GLU A 11 1.48 12.62 -5.90
CA GLU A 11 2.88 13.07 -5.90
C GLU A 11 3.03 14.21 -4.91
N ASN A 12 3.83 13.97 -3.87
CA ASN A 12 3.97 14.91 -2.76
C ASN A 12 5.37 14.80 -2.15
N HIS A 13 5.87 15.94 -1.68
CA HIS A 13 7.05 16.02 -0.82
C HIS A 13 6.80 17.00 0.33
N GLY A 14 6.86 16.49 1.56
CA GLY A 14 6.66 17.29 2.76
C GLY A 14 5.25 17.91 2.86
N PRO A 15 5.12 19.08 3.51
CA PRO A 15 3.83 19.73 3.74
C PRO A 15 3.41 20.64 2.58
N ASP A 16 3.21 20.07 1.39
CA ASP A 16 2.75 20.80 0.21
C ASP A 16 1.23 21.00 0.25
N HIS A 17 0.80 22.27 0.31
CA HIS A 17 -0.61 22.64 0.40
C HIS A 17 -1.38 22.38 -0.89
N ASP A 18 -0.74 22.48 -2.05
CA ASP A 18 -1.39 22.27 -3.34
C ASP A 18 -1.51 20.77 -3.64
N ALA A 19 -0.54 19.97 -3.22
CA ALA A 19 -0.67 18.52 -3.22
C ALA A 19 -1.83 18.06 -2.33
N ILE A 20 -2.06 18.69 -1.18
CA ILE A 20 -3.20 18.37 -0.28
C ILE A 20 -4.54 18.72 -0.93
N LYS A 21 -4.65 19.91 -1.55
CA LYS A 21 -5.87 20.28 -2.30
C LYS A 21 -6.15 19.27 -3.41
N THR A 22 -5.11 18.89 -4.15
CA THR A 22 -5.17 17.87 -5.21
C THR A 22 -5.62 16.53 -4.64
N ALA A 23 -5.07 16.10 -3.50
CA ALA A 23 -5.42 14.86 -2.82
C ALA A 23 -6.90 14.79 -2.47
N PHE A 24 -7.44 15.83 -1.82
CA PHE A 24 -8.85 15.84 -1.44
C PHE A 24 -9.78 16.01 -2.63
N SER A 25 -9.44 16.87 -3.60
CA SER A 25 -10.24 17.03 -4.81
C SER A 25 -10.34 15.73 -5.62
N GLY A 26 -9.20 15.08 -5.87
CA GLY A 26 -9.16 13.79 -6.56
C GLY A 26 -9.87 12.68 -5.77
N ALA A 27 -9.67 12.61 -4.46
CA ALA A 27 -10.37 11.66 -3.60
C ALA A 27 -11.90 11.84 -3.67
N PHE A 28 -12.40 13.07 -3.64
CA PHE A 28 -13.84 13.33 -3.74
C PHE A 28 -14.42 12.95 -5.12
N GLN A 29 -13.67 13.20 -6.20
CA GLN A 29 -14.07 12.77 -7.55
C GLN A 29 -14.16 11.25 -7.64
N VAL A 30 -13.15 10.53 -7.14
CA VAL A 30 -13.15 9.05 -7.09
C VAL A 30 -14.30 8.55 -6.22
N CYS A 31 -14.55 9.18 -5.07
CA CYS A 31 -15.67 8.81 -4.22
C CYS A 31 -17.02 8.98 -4.92
N ALA A 32 -17.22 10.09 -5.65
CA ALA A 32 -18.44 10.31 -6.42
C ALA A 32 -18.62 9.26 -7.53
N GLN A 33 -17.55 8.99 -8.30
CA GLN A 33 -17.56 8.01 -9.40
C GLN A 33 -17.85 6.59 -8.91
N LEU A 34 -17.28 6.21 -7.78
CA LEU A 34 -17.46 4.87 -7.19
C LEU A 34 -18.68 4.81 -6.26
N GLY A 35 -19.40 5.89 -6.01
CA GLY A 35 -20.50 5.92 -5.02
C GLY A 35 -20.02 5.56 -3.61
N ILE A 36 -18.84 6.05 -3.21
CA ILE A 36 -18.29 5.92 -1.87
C ILE A 36 -18.77 7.10 -1.02
N SER A 37 -19.37 6.81 0.14
CA SER A 37 -19.93 7.79 1.06
C SER A 37 -19.11 8.00 2.34
N GLU A 38 -17.98 7.29 2.48
CA GLU A 38 -17.11 7.41 3.66
C GLU A 38 -15.62 7.43 3.27
N ILE A 39 -14.90 8.41 3.82
CA ILE A 39 -13.44 8.50 3.80
C ILE A 39 -12.91 8.26 5.21
N THR A 40 -11.98 7.33 5.34
CA THR A 40 -11.18 7.13 6.54
C THR A 40 -9.78 7.70 6.32
N LEU A 41 -9.41 8.72 7.09
CA LEU A 41 -8.03 9.18 7.13
C LEU A 41 -7.22 8.24 8.02
N LEU A 42 -6.20 7.61 7.48
CA LEU A 42 -5.26 6.77 8.24
C LEU A 42 -3.98 7.56 8.47
N VAL A 43 -3.69 7.89 9.73
CA VAL A 43 -2.55 8.72 10.13
C VAL A 43 -1.62 7.97 11.08
N PRO A 44 -0.31 8.28 11.14
CA PRO A 44 0.62 7.59 12.03
C PRO A 44 0.21 7.67 13.50
N ALA A 45 -0.24 8.85 13.92
CA ALA A 45 -0.71 9.11 15.28
C ALA A 45 -1.82 10.18 15.31
N LYS A 46 -2.96 9.87 15.94
CA LYS A 46 -4.10 10.81 16.07
C LYS A 46 -3.76 12.07 16.87
N GLY A 47 -2.83 11.99 17.82
CA GLY A 47 -2.46 13.10 18.71
C GLY A 47 -1.71 14.24 18.02
N GLN A 48 -0.88 13.93 17.02
CA GLN A 48 -0.12 14.94 16.26
C GLN A 48 -0.85 15.39 14.99
N PHE A 49 -1.91 14.68 14.58
CA PHE A 49 -2.66 15.04 13.39
C PHE A 49 -3.15 16.51 13.35
N PRO A 50 -3.64 17.10 14.46
CA PRO A 50 -4.11 18.49 14.45
C PRO A 50 -3.07 19.55 14.06
N SER A 51 -1.79 19.31 14.33
CA SER A 51 -0.70 20.23 14.00
C SER A 51 -0.11 19.98 12.61
N THR A 52 -0.55 18.93 11.90
CA THR A 52 -0.12 18.69 10.52
C THR A 52 -0.75 19.70 9.57
N VAL A 53 -0.13 19.87 8.40
CA VAL A 53 -0.71 20.69 7.32
C VAL A 53 -2.08 20.16 6.87
N VAL A 54 -2.31 18.84 6.89
CA VAL A 54 -3.61 18.23 6.59
C VAL A 54 -4.63 18.55 7.68
N GLY A 55 -4.25 18.42 8.95
CA GLY A 55 -5.12 18.76 10.08
C GLY A 55 -5.50 20.25 10.10
N THR A 56 -4.58 21.11 9.67
CA THR A 56 -4.82 22.56 9.53
C THR A 56 -5.73 22.85 8.35
N PHE A 57 -5.52 22.19 7.21
CA PHE A 57 -6.35 22.30 6.00
C PHE A 57 -7.82 21.94 6.25
N LEU A 58 -8.09 20.88 7.03
CA LEU A 58 -9.46 20.49 7.41
C LEU A 58 -10.13 21.47 8.40
N GLY A 59 -9.35 22.32 9.05
CA GLY A 59 -9.82 23.28 10.04
C GLY A 59 -10.05 22.67 11.42
N GLN A 60 -9.93 23.52 12.44
CA GLN A 60 -9.89 23.11 13.85
C GLN A 60 -11.14 22.32 14.30
N ARG A 61 -12.33 22.68 13.79
CA ARG A 61 -13.60 22.03 14.16
C ARG A 61 -13.64 20.57 13.69
N VAL A 62 -13.37 20.33 12.40
CA VAL A 62 -13.37 18.99 11.81
C VAL A 62 -12.31 18.15 12.48
N THR A 63 -11.09 18.66 12.55
CA THR A 63 -9.93 17.93 13.07
C THR A 63 -10.11 17.53 14.53
N LYS A 64 -10.61 18.42 15.40
CA LYS A 64 -10.94 18.06 16.80
C LYS A 64 -12.01 16.98 16.91
N ALA A 65 -13.03 17.01 16.06
CA ALA A 65 -14.11 16.04 16.09
C ALA A 65 -13.60 14.64 15.68
N ILE A 66 -12.90 14.53 14.55
CA ILE A 66 -12.39 13.23 14.07
C ILE A 66 -11.28 12.66 14.97
N CYS A 67 -10.46 13.51 15.61
CA CYS A 67 -9.49 13.06 16.63
C CYS A 67 -10.16 12.44 17.87
N LYS A 68 -11.40 12.84 18.20
CA LYS A 68 -12.21 12.24 19.27
C LYS A 68 -12.95 10.97 18.83
N GLY A 69 -12.69 10.49 17.61
CA GLY A 69 -13.35 9.31 17.05
C GLY A 69 -14.73 9.59 16.47
N GLN A 70 -15.10 10.86 16.29
CA GLN A 70 -16.37 11.23 15.66
C GLN A 70 -16.26 11.12 14.14
N THR A 71 -17.39 10.85 13.49
CA THR A 71 -17.54 10.98 12.04
C THR A 71 -18.12 12.35 11.72
N VAL A 72 -17.50 13.07 10.79
CA VAL A 72 -17.90 14.42 10.37
C VAL A 72 -18.44 14.38 8.95
N LYS A 73 -19.59 15.02 8.70
CA LYS A 73 -20.10 15.23 7.34
C LYS A 73 -19.26 16.28 6.63
N ILE A 74 -18.75 15.94 5.44
CA ILE A 74 -18.01 16.83 4.55
C ILE A 74 -18.96 17.40 3.49
N THR A 75 -19.84 16.55 2.96
CA THR A 75 -20.97 16.93 2.11
C THR A 75 -22.23 16.20 2.58
N ASP A 76 -23.36 16.39 1.92
CA ASP A 76 -24.61 15.67 2.22
C ASP A 76 -24.48 14.14 2.07
N THR A 77 -23.55 13.69 1.21
CA THR A 77 -23.37 12.28 0.86
C THR A 77 -22.04 11.69 1.31
N LEU A 78 -21.14 12.50 1.87
CA LEU A 78 -19.78 12.10 2.21
C LEU A 78 -19.43 12.42 3.66
N CYS A 79 -19.05 11.37 4.38
CA CYS A 79 -18.58 11.43 5.75
C CYS A 79 -17.07 11.18 5.82
N MET A 80 -16.43 11.71 6.86
CA MET A 80 -15.02 11.52 7.13
C MET A 80 -14.79 11.13 8.58
N ASN A 81 -13.90 10.17 8.80
CA ASN A 81 -13.43 9.75 10.12
C ASN A 81 -11.89 9.66 10.14
N LEU A 82 -11.30 9.38 11.31
CA LEU A 82 -9.86 9.28 11.50
C LEU A 82 -9.48 8.00 12.23
N GLU A 83 -8.50 7.28 11.68
CA GLU A 83 -7.91 6.08 12.25
C GLU A 83 -6.38 6.15 12.32
N SER A 84 -5.80 5.24 13.09
CA SER A 84 -4.35 5.02 13.17
C SER A 84 -4.04 3.55 12.98
N PRO A 85 -2.82 3.16 12.56
CA PRO A 85 -2.45 1.74 12.44
C PRO A 85 -2.73 0.89 13.68
N LYS A 86 -2.79 1.50 14.87
CA LYS A 86 -3.13 0.83 16.14
C LYS A 86 -4.62 0.51 16.30
N THR A 87 -5.49 1.37 15.77
CA THR A 87 -6.96 1.27 15.92
C THR A 87 -7.64 0.77 14.65
N PHE A 88 -6.91 0.73 13.55
CA PHE A 88 -7.38 0.33 12.25
C PHE A 88 -7.49 -1.20 12.15
N LEU A 89 -8.64 -1.69 11.68
CA LEU A 89 -8.95 -3.12 11.64
C LEU A 89 -8.98 -3.61 10.19
N PRO A 90 -8.03 -4.46 9.75
CA PRO A 90 -7.95 -4.91 8.35
C PRO A 90 -9.21 -5.61 7.83
N TYR A 91 -10.02 -6.20 8.72
CA TYR A 91 -11.23 -6.96 8.39
C TYR A 91 -12.50 -6.09 8.31
N LYS A 92 -12.44 -4.84 8.75
CA LYS A 92 -13.57 -3.92 8.64
C LYS A 92 -13.75 -3.52 7.18
N THR A 93 -14.99 -3.35 6.71
CA THR A 93 -15.27 -2.78 5.40
C THR A 93 -15.06 -1.27 5.44
N TYR A 94 -14.34 -0.75 4.45
CA TYR A 94 -14.08 0.68 4.32
C TYR A 94 -14.59 1.20 2.97
N GLY A 95 -15.02 2.45 2.94
CA GLY A 95 -15.23 3.18 1.70
C GLY A 95 -13.89 3.46 1.00
N MET A 96 -13.38 4.68 1.17
CA MET A 96 -12.03 5.05 0.77
C MET A 96 -11.15 5.18 2.02
N VAL A 97 -9.91 4.70 1.96
CA VAL A 97 -8.91 4.97 3.00
C VAL A 97 -7.78 5.80 2.41
N ILE A 98 -7.49 6.94 3.03
CA ILE A 98 -6.37 7.82 2.64
C ILE A 98 -5.29 7.69 3.71
N GLY A 99 -4.18 7.04 3.36
CA GLY A 99 -2.97 7.01 4.18
C GLY A 99 -2.23 8.33 4.05
N VAL A 100 -2.17 9.10 5.13
CA VAL A 100 -1.54 10.42 5.15
C VAL A 100 -0.21 10.33 5.89
N TYR A 101 0.88 10.59 5.19
CA TYR A 101 2.24 10.65 5.72
C TYR A 101 2.62 9.40 6.52
N LEU A 102 2.20 8.24 6.02
CA LEU A 102 2.50 6.96 6.63
C LEU A 102 3.95 6.58 6.33
N SER A 103 4.71 6.26 7.39
CA SER A 103 6.00 5.60 7.24
C SER A 103 5.84 4.30 6.47
N GLN A 104 6.91 3.80 5.83
CA GLN A 104 6.87 2.51 5.13
C GLN A 104 6.34 1.36 6.00
N LYS A 105 6.61 1.40 7.32
CA LYS A 105 6.08 0.43 8.29
C LYS A 105 4.57 0.56 8.45
N ASP A 106 4.05 1.77 8.55
CA ASP A 106 2.62 2.04 8.76
C ASP A 106 1.81 1.86 7.46
N GLN A 107 2.43 2.04 6.30
CA GLN A 107 1.85 1.69 5.00
C GLN A 107 1.46 0.20 4.92
N ASN A 108 2.10 -0.69 5.69
CA ASN A 108 1.68 -2.09 5.77
C ASN A 108 0.23 -2.24 6.25
N ALA A 109 -0.28 -1.31 7.07
CA ALA A 109 -1.68 -1.31 7.46
C ALA A 109 -2.58 -1.04 6.25
N LEU A 110 -2.17 -0.13 5.36
CA LEU A 110 -2.87 0.18 4.11
C LEU A 110 -2.75 -0.97 3.08
N ASP A 111 -1.57 -1.58 2.97
CA ASP A 111 -1.31 -2.76 2.13
C ASP A 111 -2.19 -3.95 2.49
N SER A 112 -2.46 -4.14 3.79
CA SER A 112 -3.24 -5.27 4.31
C SER A 112 -4.75 -5.15 4.05
N ILE A 113 -5.22 -4.03 3.50
CA ILE A 113 -6.65 -3.81 3.25
C ILE A 113 -7.04 -4.40 1.90
N THR A 114 -7.95 -5.36 1.96
CA THR A 114 -8.61 -5.96 0.79
C THR A 114 -10.09 -5.62 0.71
N SER A 115 -10.67 -5.09 1.80
CA SER A 115 -12.09 -4.79 1.96
C SER A 115 -12.47 -3.33 1.62
N ALA A 116 -11.49 -2.46 1.35
CA ALA A 116 -11.76 -1.09 0.94
C ALA A 116 -12.20 -1.01 -0.52
N ARG A 117 -13.06 -0.03 -0.83
CA ARG A 117 -13.48 0.27 -2.20
C ARG A 117 -12.44 1.09 -2.96
N ALA A 118 -11.61 1.87 -2.26
CA ALA A 118 -10.46 2.56 -2.82
C ALA A 118 -9.40 2.84 -1.73
N LEU A 119 -8.12 2.87 -2.13
CA LEU A 119 -7.01 3.23 -1.24
C LEU A 119 -6.19 4.34 -1.87
N VAL A 120 -5.78 5.32 -1.07
CA VAL A 120 -4.99 6.46 -1.53
C VAL A 120 -3.79 6.62 -0.60
N LEU A 121 -2.59 6.84 -1.16
CA LEU A 121 -1.43 7.27 -0.40
C LEU A 121 -1.11 8.74 -0.69
N LEU A 122 -1.07 9.55 0.37
CA LEU A 122 -0.44 10.87 0.39
C LEU A 122 0.89 10.73 1.14
N PRO A 123 2.02 10.51 0.44
CA PRO A 123 3.31 10.20 1.05
C PRO A 123 3.97 11.46 1.64
N TRP A 124 4.90 11.29 2.57
CA TRP A 124 5.73 12.43 3.03
C TRP A 124 6.95 12.62 2.13
N THR A 125 7.49 11.52 1.58
CA THR A 125 8.65 11.55 0.68
C THR A 125 8.32 10.99 -0.70
N GLU A 126 9.09 11.42 -1.69
CA GLU A 126 9.01 10.87 -3.05
C GLU A 126 9.33 9.37 -3.10
N GLU A 127 10.29 8.90 -2.28
CA GLU A 127 10.66 7.48 -2.23
C GLU A 127 9.50 6.59 -1.76
N GLU A 128 8.77 7.03 -0.72
CA GLU A 128 7.57 6.34 -0.24
C GLU A 128 6.50 6.27 -1.34
N GLY A 129 6.26 7.38 -2.02
CA GLY A 129 5.31 7.49 -3.11
C GLY A 129 5.66 6.62 -4.31
N LYS A 130 6.92 6.65 -4.76
CA LYS A 130 7.42 5.80 -5.86
C LYS A 130 7.40 4.32 -5.51
N THR A 131 7.68 3.98 -4.25
CA THR A 131 7.56 2.59 -3.77
C THR A 131 6.12 2.11 -3.85
N TRP A 132 5.16 2.91 -3.41
CA TRP A 132 3.73 2.61 -3.54
C TRP A 132 3.29 2.49 -5.01
N LEU A 133 3.69 3.44 -5.85
CA LEU A 133 3.40 3.48 -7.28
C LEU A 133 3.91 2.23 -8.00
N SER A 134 5.17 1.83 -7.78
CA SER A 134 5.76 0.60 -8.34
C SER A 134 5.13 -0.68 -7.78
N THR A 135 4.74 -0.68 -6.51
CA THR A 135 4.18 -1.86 -5.85
C THR A 135 2.79 -2.15 -6.39
N TRP A 136 1.95 -1.14 -6.51
CA TRP A 136 0.51 -1.33 -6.75
C TRP A 136 0.05 -0.99 -8.16
N ASN A 137 0.94 -0.48 -9.02
CA ASN A 137 0.54 0.15 -10.28
C ASN A 137 -0.57 1.20 -10.00
N ALA A 138 -0.33 2.03 -8.98
CA ALA A 138 -1.32 2.98 -8.50
C ALA A 138 -1.59 4.08 -9.54
N ILE A 139 -2.81 4.62 -9.54
CA ILE A 139 -3.16 5.76 -10.38
C ILE A 139 -2.73 7.05 -9.67
N VAL A 140 -1.97 7.89 -10.36
CA VAL A 140 -1.61 9.22 -9.83
C VAL A 140 -2.84 10.13 -9.88
N LEU A 141 -3.22 10.72 -8.75
CA LEU A 141 -4.26 11.75 -8.68
C LEU A 141 -3.61 13.12 -8.85
N GLY A 142 -3.90 13.77 -9.98
CA GLY A 142 -3.30 15.06 -10.35
C GLY A 142 -2.26 14.91 -11.45
N ALA A 143 -1.27 15.81 -11.46
CA ALA A 143 -0.16 15.74 -12.40
C ALA A 143 0.76 14.56 -12.06
N SER A 144 1.21 13.85 -13.10
CA SER A 144 2.15 12.75 -12.99
C SER A 144 3.51 13.19 -13.53
N THR A 145 4.51 13.20 -12.67
CA THR A 145 5.89 13.60 -12.98
C THR A 145 6.91 12.53 -12.56
N TRP A 146 6.56 11.68 -11.60
CA TRP A 146 7.44 10.63 -11.10
C TRP A 146 7.59 9.49 -12.11
N GLN A 147 8.83 9.27 -12.53
CA GLN A 147 9.19 8.11 -13.35
C GLN A 147 9.44 6.90 -12.46
N VAL A 148 8.68 5.83 -12.68
CA VAL A 148 8.78 4.58 -11.94
C VAL A 148 8.79 3.43 -12.92
N GLN A 149 9.83 2.60 -12.85
CA GLN A 149 9.90 1.39 -13.65
C GLN A 149 9.08 0.29 -12.98
N GLN A 150 8.17 -0.31 -13.73
CA GLN A 150 7.48 -1.52 -13.30
C GLN A 150 8.31 -2.73 -13.67
N THR A 151 8.58 -3.57 -12.68
CA THR A 151 9.19 -4.87 -12.94
C THR A 151 8.07 -5.87 -13.21
N THR A 152 8.10 -6.46 -14.40
CA THR A 152 7.31 -7.62 -14.74
C THR A 152 8.22 -8.85 -14.70
N PHE A 153 7.76 -9.92 -14.07
CA PHE A 153 8.51 -11.17 -14.09
C PHE A 153 8.29 -11.92 -15.41
N PRO A 154 9.28 -12.69 -15.87
CA PRO A 154 9.08 -13.70 -16.91
C PRO A 154 7.91 -14.62 -16.58
N VAL A 155 7.20 -15.12 -17.59
CA VAL A 155 5.97 -15.92 -17.43
C VAL A 155 6.20 -17.17 -16.55
N ASP A 156 7.36 -17.81 -16.66
CA ASP A 156 7.69 -18.99 -15.87
C ASP A 156 7.97 -18.66 -14.39
N VAL A 157 8.58 -17.52 -14.10
CA VAL A 157 8.73 -16.98 -12.74
C VAL A 157 7.36 -16.62 -12.15
N GLU A 158 6.51 -15.94 -12.92
CA GLU A 158 5.14 -15.59 -12.53
C GLU A 158 4.34 -16.83 -12.17
N ASN A 159 4.35 -17.85 -13.04
CA ASN A 159 3.65 -19.11 -12.82
C ASN A 159 4.16 -19.83 -11.56
N ALA A 160 5.47 -19.85 -11.33
CA ALA A 160 6.04 -20.49 -10.15
C ALA A 160 5.57 -19.80 -8.85
N PHE A 161 5.50 -18.48 -8.82
CA PHE A 161 5.00 -17.75 -7.66
C PHE A 161 3.48 -17.85 -7.48
N LEU A 162 2.71 -17.90 -8.56
CA LEU A 162 1.28 -18.19 -8.51
C LEU A 162 1.02 -19.59 -7.94
N SER A 163 1.73 -20.61 -8.43
CA SER A 163 1.65 -21.98 -7.88
C SER A 163 2.04 -22.03 -6.40
N LEU A 164 3.09 -21.32 -5.99
CA LEU A 164 3.44 -21.20 -4.57
C LEU A 164 2.30 -20.56 -3.76
N THR A 165 1.73 -19.47 -4.26
CA THR A 165 0.64 -18.74 -3.58
C THR A 165 -0.61 -19.59 -3.40
N GLN A 166 -0.94 -20.44 -4.39
CA GLN A 166 -2.05 -21.39 -4.33
C GLN A 166 -1.77 -22.57 -3.39
N GLY A 167 -0.49 -22.94 -3.22
CA GLY A 167 -0.07 -24.10 -2.45
C GLY A 167 0.22 -23.85 -0.96
N ILE A 168 0.20 -22.59 -0.50
CA ILE A 168 0.46 -22.25 0.91
C ILE A 168 -0.75 -21.60 1.57
N ASN A 169 -0.80 -21.67 2.90
CA ASN A 169 -1.77 -20.89 3.66
C ASN A 169 -1.28 -19.46 3.87
N LEU A 170 -1.83 -18.48 3.14
CA LEU A 170 -1.44 -17.07 3.23
C LEU A 170 -1.67 -16.44 4.61
N SER A 171 -2.58 -16.99 5.43
CA SER A 171 -2.81 -16.49 6.80
C SER A 171 -1.62 -16.77 7.71
N THR A 172 -0.97 -17.93 7.55
CA THR A 172 0.24 -18.32 8.31
C THR A 172 1.53 -17.96 7.57
N GLY A 173 1.44 -17.74 6.26
CA GLY A 173 2.57 -17.44 5.38
C GLY A 173 3.68 -18.47 5.51
N LEU A 174 4.92 -17.99 5.64
CA LEU A 174 6.11 -18.86 5.73
C LEU A 174 6.46 -19.28 7.17
N SER A 175 5.52 -19.15 8.11
CA SER A 175 5.72 -19.56 9.49
C SER A 175 5.63 -21.07 9.66
N HIS A 176 4.81 -21.74 8.84
CA HIS A 176 4.67 -23.19 8.85
C HIS A 176 5.84 -23.86 8.09
N PRO A 177 6.45 -24.95 8.62
CA PRO A 177 7.60 -25.60 7.99
C PRO A 177 7.35 -26.04 6.54
N SER A 178 6.18 -26.62 6.25
CA SER A 178 5.83 -27.09 4.90
C SER A 178 5.77 -25.94 3.89
N ASP A 179 5.12 -24.82 4.25
CA ASP A 179 4.98 -23.64 3.40
C ASP A 179 6.35 -23.00 3.13
N LYS A 180 7.18 -22.96 4.17
CA LYS A 180 8.56 -22.47 4.07
C LYS A 180 9.42 -23.35 3.16
N ASP A 181 9.26 -24.67 3.22
CA ASP A 181 9.99 -25.59 2.36
C ASP A 181 9.49 -25.53 0.90
N ALA A 182 8.20 -25.32 0.67
CA ALA A 182 7.65 -25.04 -0.65
C ALA A 182 8.25 -23.75 -1.25
N ALA A 183 8.34 -22.68 -0.46
CA ALA A 183 8.97 -21.43 -0.89
C ALA A 183 10.47 -21.62 -1.21
N LYS A 184 11.21 -22.36 -0.36
CA LYS A 184 12.63 -22.69 -0.62
C LYS A 184 12.80 -23.47 -1.92
N ARG A 185 11.98 -24.51 -2.16
CA ARG A 185 12.03 -25.32 -3.39
C ARG A 185 11.78 -24.45 -4.61
N THR A 186 10.76 -23.60 -4.56
CA THR A 186 10.40 -22.67 -5.64
C THR A 186 11.58 -21.75 -5.98
N LEU A 187 12.14 -21.04 -4.99
CA LEU A 187 13.26 -20.11 -5.19
C LEU A 187 14.53 -20.83 -5.68
N SER A 188 14.81 -22.04 -5.17
CA SER A 188 15.92 -22.86 -5.60
C SER A 188 15.79 -23.29 -7.07
N ASN A 189 14.59 -23.71 -7.49
CA ASN A 189 14.32 -24.10 -8.88
C ASN A 189 14.46 -22.91 -9.82
N LEU A 190 13.90 -21.75 -9.46
CA LEU A 190 14.04 -20.53 -10.27
C LEU A 190 15.51 -20.13 -10.43
N LYS A 191 16.32 -20.20 -9.37
CA LYS A 191 17.77 -19.97 -9.46
C LYS A 191 18.47 -20.98 -10.37
N LYS A 192 18.14 -22.27 -10.26
CA LYS A 192 18.71 -23.33 -11.12
C LYS A 192 18.37 -23.12 -12.59
N ASN A 193 17.20 -22.56 -12.87
CA ASN A 193 16.77 -22.20 -14.23
C ASN A 193 17.41 -20.90 -14.74
N GLY A 194 18.36 -20.31 -14.01
CA GLY A 194 19.14 -19.15 -14.46
C GLY A 194 18.51 -17.79 -14.12
N HIS A 195 17.38 -17.75 -13.41
CA HIS A 195 16.74 -16.48 -13.07
C HIS A 195 17.53 -15.71 -12.01
N MET A 196 17.69 -14.41 -12.24
CA MET A 196 18.18 -13.45 -11.25
C MET A 196 17.04 -12.53 -10.86
N LEU A 197 16.51 -12.72 -9.64
CA LEU A 197 15.36 -11.98 -9.15
C LEU A 197 15.77 -11.01 -8.05
N VAL A 198 15.28 -9.78 -8.14
CA VAL A 198 15.50 -8.76 -7.10
C VAL A 198 14.56 -9.04 -5.93
N PRO A 199 15.07 -9.23 -4.69
CA PRO A 199 14.22 -9.56 -3.54
C PRO A 199 13.11 -8.54 -3.25
N ASP A 200 13.34 -7.25 -3.51
CA ASP A 200 12.30 -6.23 -3.31
C ASP A 200 11.16 -6.36 -4.32
N GLU A 201 11.46 -6.70 -5.58
CA GLU A 201 10.42 -6.96 -6.58
C GLU A 201 9.58 -8.20 -6.25
N ILE A 202 10.17 -9.21 -5.61
CA ILE A 202 9.42 -10.36 -5.08
C ILE A 202 8.49 -9.92 -3.94
N ARG A 203 8.92 -8.99 -3.07
CA ARG A 203 8.07 -8.42 -2.02
C ARG A 203 6.86 -7.73 -2.64
N LYS A 204 7.08 -6.85 -3.63
CA LYS A 204 6.02 -6.11 -4.32
C LYS A 204 5.04 -7.04 -5.02
N TRP A 205 5.55 -8.05 -5.71
CA TRP A 205 4.74 -9.09 -6.34
C TRP A 205 3.85 -9.83 -5.33
N ALA A 206 4.41 -10.22 -4.19
CA ALA A 206 3.66 -10.93 -3.15
C ALA A 206 2.52 -10.07 -2.58
N LEU A 207 2.78 -8.77 -2.34
CA LEU A 207 1.75 -7.81 -1.91
C LEU A 207 0.58 -7.74 -2.91
N ARG A 208 0.87 -7.62 -4.20
CA ARG A 208 -0.14 -7.63 -5.27
C ARG A 208 -0.96 -8.93 -5.31
N ASN A 209 -0.37 -10.03 -4.86
CA ASN A 209 -1.00 -11.36 -4.81
C ASN A 209 -1.57 -11.71 -3.42
N ASN A 210 -2.00 -10.69 -2.67
CA ASN A 210 -2.70 -10.82 -1.38
C ASN A 210 -1.87 -11.42 -0.24
N TRP A 211 -0.55 -11.44 -0.35
CA TRP A 211 0.28 -11.79 0.80
C TRP A 211 0.26 -10.65 1.81
N ALA A 212 0.00 -10.96 3.07
CA ALA A 212 0.14 -9.98 4.15
C ALA A 212 1.58 -9.40 4.15
N PRO A 213 1.79 -8.11 4.47
CA PRO A 213 3.11 -7.48 4.34
C PRO A 213 4.24 -8.17 5.09
N LYS A 214 3.94 -8.73 6.28
CA LYS A 214 4.88 -9.54 7.06
C LYS A 214 5.33 -10.79 6.29
N ASN A 215 4.41 -11.45 5.59
CA ASN A 215 4.66 -12.67 4.84
C ASN A 215 5.40 -12.35 3.52
N ALA A 216 5.02 -11.28 2.84
CA ALA A 216 5.74 -10.76 1.68
C ALA A 216 7.20 -10.41 2.02
N ALA A 217 7.44 -9.73 3.15
CA ALA A 217 8.77 -9.43 3.65
C ALA A 217 9.56 -10.70 4.01
N ALA A 218 8.90 -11.72 4.58
CA ALA A 218 9.54 -13.01 4.86
C ALA A 218 9.96 -13.74 3.58
N LEU A 219 9.13 -13.72 2.53
CA LEU A 219 9.45 -14.29 1.22
C LEU A 219 10.65 -13.56 0.58
N SER A 220 10.63 -12.23 0.58
CA SER A 220 11.74 -11.39 0.09
C SER A 220 13.05 -11.69 0.84
N LYS A 221 13.01 -11.74 2.17
CA LYS A 221 14.17 -12.10 3.00
C LYS A 221 14.69 -13.51 2.69
N LEU A 222 13.81 -14.45 2.38
CA LEU A 222 14.19 -15.80 1.95
C LEU A 222 14.85 -15.78 0.56
N ALA A 223 14.26 -15.07 -0.39
CA ALA A 223 14.77 -14.91 -1.75
C ALA A 223 16.17 -14.28 -1.78
N GLY A 224 16.43 -13.31 -0.89
CA GLY A 224 17.76 -12.73 -0.70
C GLY A 224 18.86 -13.73 -0.30
N ARG A 225 18.53 -14.97 0.09
CA ARG A 225 19.53 -16.03 0.32
C ARG A 225 19.89 -16.78 -0.96
N TYR A 226 19.02 -16.75 -1.97
CA TYR A 226 19.20 -17.44 -3.25
C TYR A 226 19.82 -16.51 -4.29
N PHE A 227 19.30 -15.29 -4.40
CA PHE A 227 19.64 -14.35 -5.47
C PHE A 227 20.63 -13.25 -5.05
N LYS A 228 21.37 -13.44 -3.94
CA LYS A 228 22.48 -12.53 -3.58
C LYS A 228 23.61 -12.66 -4.62
N GLY A 229 23.56 -11.80 -5.62
CA GLY A 229 24.60 -11.50 -6.61
C GLY A 229 24.54 -9.99 -6.91
N ARG A 230 25.70 -9.34 -7.03
CA ARG A 230 25.93 -7.89 -7.17
C ARG A 230 24.76 -7.12 -7.81
N LEU A 231 24.29 -6.08 -7.12
CA LEU A 231 23.68 -4.93 -7.81
C LEU A 231 24.68 -4.51 -8.91
N PRO A 232 24.29 -4.44 -10.19
CA PRO A 232 25.09 -3.72 -11.16
C PRO A 232 25.22 -2.28 -10.64
N ASN A 233 26.44 -1.77 -10.55
CA ASN A 233 26.67 -0.35 -10.30
C ASN A 233 25.83 0.44 -11.33
N GLN A 234 24.93 1.28 -10.83
CA GLN A 234 24.34 2.32 -11.65
C GLN A 234 25.50 3.27 -12.00
N ALA A 235 25.88 3.27 -13.28
CA ALA A 235 26.71 4.28 -13.91
C ALA A 235 25.80 5.33 -14.55
#